data_AF-A0A7X4JMW8-F1
#
_entry.id   AF-A0A7X4JMW8-F1
#
_cell.length_a   1.000
_cell.length_b   1.000
_cell.length_c   1.000
_cell.angle_alpha   90.00
_cell.angle_beta   90.00
_cell.angle_gamma   90.00
#
_symmetry.space_group_name_H-M   'P 1'
#
loop_
_entity.id
_entity.type
_entity.pdbx_description
1 polymer ?
#
loop_
_entity_poly.entity_id
_entity_poly.type
_entity_poly.pdbx_seq_one_letter_code
_entity_poly.pdbx_strand_id
1 'polypeptide(L)'
;MKYNQFAHISLILILPFFVWFSSIASHGSVEETLRGAREQFYTAIEDEKQVAPTIALFKQIAKVEPEYVGRAKVYIGALVALKGKHAFLPHTKLKWAKRGLAIMDSGLQKSPNDIEALFIHGTTCYHLPFFFRRADDAQRDFKKIIKLMPQQIDAYDPKLITNVFVFLLENAKLTDSEKIYLQTLFSGQ
;
A
#
# COMPACT_ATOMS: atom_id res chain seq x y z
N MET A 1 -24.44 40.40 65.37
CA MET A 1 -25.24 39.17 65.11
C MET A 1 -25.64 39.19 63.64
N LYS A 2 -25.37 38.07 62.93
CA LYS A 2 -25.75 37.71 61.55
C LYS A 2 -24.88 38.22 60.38
N TYR A 3 -23.84 37.41 60.14
CA TYR A 3 -23.39 36.98 58.81
C TYR A 3 -24.57 36.66 57.88
N ASN A 4 -24.49 37.05 56.61
CA ASN A 4 -25.12 36.32 55.51
C ASN A 4 -24.28 36.48 54.24
N GLN A 5 -23.41 35.50 54.02
CA GLN A 5 -22.96 35.11 52.69
C GLN A 5 -24.19 34.67 51.90
N PHE A 6 -24.41 35.23 50.71
CA PHE A 6 -25.15 34.53 49.67
C PHE A 6 -24.31 34.53 48.40
N ALA A 7 -24.11 33.30 47.93
CA ALA A 7 -23.11 32.90 46.97
C ALA A 7 -23.37 33.49 45.59
N HIS A 8 -22.30 34.00 44.97
CA HIS A 8 -22.23 34.10 43.53
C HIS A 8 -22.22 32.68 42.96
N ILE A 9 -23.35 32.23 42.42
CA ILE A 9 -23.44 30.99 41.63
C ILE A 9 -22.78 31.31 40.29
N SER A 10 -21.50 30.98 40.15
CA SER A 10 -20.82 30.96 38.86
C SER A 10 -21.47 29.91 37.99
N LEU A 11 -22.24 30.35 36.99
CA LEU A 11 -22.81 29.52 35.94
C LEU A 11 -21.65 29.03 35.05
N ILE A 12 -21.09 27.87 35.35
CA ILE A 12 -20.14 27.19 34.48
C ILE A 12 -20.92 26.67 33.27
N LEU A 13 -20.82 27.39 32.15
CA LEU A 13 -21.22 26.92 30.83
C LEU A 13 -20.33 25.74 30.45
N ILE A 14 -20.81 24.53 30.67
CA ILE A 14 -20.21 23.31 30.15
C ILE A 14 -20.47 23.29 28.65
N LEU A 15 -19.52 23.81 27.87
CA LEU A 15 -19.47 23.57 26.42
C LEU A 15 -19.42 22.05 26.20
N PRO A 16 -20.32 21.47 25.38
CA PRO A 16 -20.21 20.06 25.07
C PRO A 16 -18.93 19.88 24.27
N PHE A 17 -17.94 19.25 24.88
CA PHE A 17 -16.76 18.74 24.21
C PHE A 17 -17.26 17.63 23.27
N PHE A 18 -17.59 18.02 22.05
CA PHE A 18 -18.06 17.12 21.00
C PHE A 18 -16.85 16.28 20.59
N VAL A 19 -16.58 15.22 21.35
CA VAL A 19 -15.57 14.22 20.98
C VAL A 19 -16.12 13.52 19.75
N TRP A 20 -15.65 13.96 18.58
CA TRP A 20 -15.89 13.31 17.31
C TRP A 20 -15.05 12.03 17.28
N PHE A 21 -15.52 10.99 17.96
CA PHE A 21 -14.93 9.67 17.91
C PHE A 21 -15.92 8.69 17.30
N SER A 22 -15.86 8.55 15.99
CA SER A 22 -16.59 7.51 15.26
C SER A 22 -15.80 7.10 14.04
N SER A 23 -14.71 6.36 14.23
CA SER A 23 -14.08 5.61 13.13
C SER A 23 -13.19 4.45 13.61
N ILE A 24 -13.64 3.65 14.59
CA ILE A 24 -12.97 2.36 14.88
C ILE A 24 -13.61 1.22 14.08
N ALA A 25 -14.93 1.25 13.84
CA ALA A 25 -15.64 0.12 13.23
C ALA A 25 -15.37 -0.07 11.72
N SER A 26 -14.97 0.98 10.99
CA SER A 26 -14.72 0.93 9.53
C SER A 26 -13.36 0.37 9.15
N HIS A 27 -12.32 0.58 9.97
CA HIS A 27 -10.95 0.18 9.61
C HIS A 27 -10.78 -1.35 9.58
N GLY A 28 -11.47 -2.08 10.46
CA GLY A 28 -11.45 -3.54 10.49
C GLY A 28 -12.03 -4.18 9.22
N SER A 29 -13.10 -3.59 8.64
CA SER A 29 -13.71 -4.12 7.41
C SER A 29 -12.90 -3.83 6.15
N VAL A 30 -12.21 -2.69 6.11
CA VAL A 30 -11.39 -2.30 4.95
C VAL A 30 -10.11 -3.13 4.89
N GLU A 31 -9.42 -3.30 6.02
CA GLU A 31 -8.19 -4.11 6.05
C GLU A 31 -8.47 -5.60 5.75
N GLU A 32 -9.60 -6.14 6.19
CA GLU A 32 -10.03 -7.48 5.78
C GLU A 32 -10.26 -7.58 4.27
N THR A 33 -10.92 -6.57 3.69
CA THR A 33 -11.15 -6.50 2.24
C THR A 33 -9.83 -6.43 1.47
N LEU A 34 -8.86 -5.64 1.95
CA LEU A 34 -7.53 -5.52 1.37
C LEU A 34 -6.75 -6.83 1.50
N ARG A 35 -6.79 -7.50 2.66
CA ARG A 35 -6.18 -8.80 2.86
C ARG A 35 -6.73 -9.83 1.86
N GLY A 36 -8.04 -9.95 1.73
CA GLY A 36 -8.65 -10.84 0.73
C GLY A 36 -8.25 -10.48 -0.72
N ALA A 37 -8.16 -9.18 -1.05
CA ALA A 37 -7.71 -8.73 -2.35
C ALA A 37 -6.25 -9.06 -2.65
N ARG A 38 -5.36 -9.00 -1.63
CA ARG A 38 -3.95 -9.42 -1.75
C ARG A 38 -3.85 -10.92 -2.00
N GLU A 39 -4.63 -11.74 -1.28
CA GLU A 39 -4.65 -13.19 -1.50
C GLU A 39 -5.08 -13.53 -2.93
N GLN A 40 -6.16 -12.88 -3.41
CA GLN A 40 -6.62 -13.07 -4.78
C GLN A 40 -5.63 -12.54 -5.83
N PHE A 41 -4.85 -11.49 -5.50
CA PHE A 41 -3.74 -11.04 -6.32
C PHE A 41 -2.65 -12.10 -6.45
N TYR A 42 -2.23 -12.73 -5.35
CA TYR A 42 -1.24 -13.81 -5.40
C TYR A 42 -1.75 -15.01 -6.19
N THR A 43 -3.03 -15.38 -6.06
CA THR A 43 -3.63 -16.42 -6.91
C THR A 43 -3.58 -16.03 -8.39
N ALA A 44 -3.84 -14.76 -8.73
CA ALA A 44 -3.82 -14.28 -10.12
C ALA A 44 -2.42 -14.21 -10.76
N ILE A 45 -1.34 -14.29 -9.98
CA ILE A 45 0.02 -14.44 -10.52
C ILE A 45 0.21 -15.82 -11.16
N GLU A 46 -0.47 -16.84 -10.62
CA GLU A 46 -0.36 -18.23 -11.06
C GLU A 46 -1.52 -18.66 -11.97
N ASP A 47 -2.73 -18.13 -11.76
CA ASP A 47 -3.93 -18.45 -12.54
C ASP A 47 -4.47 -17.22 -13.29
N GLU A 48 -4.30 -17.21 -14.62
CA GLU A 48 -4.80 -16.15 -15.50
C GLU A 48 -6.31 -15.91 -15.33
N LYS A 49 -7.09 -16.95 -15.01
CA LYS A 49 -8.54 -16.84 -14.84
C LYS A 49 -8.92 -15.89 -13.70
N GLN A 50 -8.04 -15.72 -12.72
CA GLN A 50 -8.27 -14.82 -11.59
C GLN A 50 -7.92 -13.36 -11.92
N VAL A 51 -7.19 -13.06 -12.99
CA VAL A 51 -6.77 -11.68 -13.31
C VAL A 51 -7.95 -10.73 -13.47
N ALA A 52 -8.99 -11.12 -14.21
CA ALA A 52 -10.15 -10.26 -14.44
C ALA A 52 -11.02 -10.06 -13.18
N PRO A 53 -11.38 -11.11 -12.43
CA PRO A 53 -12.02 -10.98 -11.12
C PRO A 53 -11.24 -10.08 -10.14
N THR A 54 -9.93 -10.27 -10.02
CA THR A 54 -9.10 -9.47 -9.11
C THR A 54 -9.04 -7.99 -9.54
N ILE A 55 -8.99 -7.70 -10.85
CA ILE A 55 -9.11 -6.31 -11.34
C ILE A 55 -10.46 -5.71 -10.94
N ALA A 56 -11.56 -6.46 -11.03
CA ALA A 56 -12.88 -5.96 -10.63
C ALA A 56 -12.94 -5.67 -9.12
N LEU A 57 -12.33 -6.53 -8.30
CA LEU A 57 -12.22 -6.31 -6.86
C LEU A 57 -11.47 -5.02 -6.53
N PHE A 58 -10.28 -4.79 -7.11
CA PHE A 58 -9.54 -3.54 -6.87
C PHE A 58 -10.27 -2.30 -7.39
N LYS A 59 -11.06 -2.41 -8.47
CA LYS A 59 -11.92 -1.30 -8.91
C LYS A 59 -13.03 -1.00 -7.90
N GLN A 60 -13.59 -2.02 -7.27
CA GLN A 60 -14.60 -1.85 -6.22
C GLN A 60 -13.97 -1.20 -4.99
N ILE A 61 -12.80 -1.65 -4.54
CA ILE A 61 -12.05 -1.03 -3.43
C ILE A 61 -11.82 0.46 -3.71
N ALA A 62 -11.28 0.79 -4.89
CA ALA A 62 -11.05 2.19 -5.29
C ALA A 62 -12.34 3.05 -5.35
N LYS A 63 -13.51 2.42 -5.53
CA LYS A 63 -14.80 3.12 -5.58
C LYS A 63 -15.35 3.38 -4.17
N VAL A 64 -15.20 2.41 -3.27
CA VAL A 64 -15.75 2.46 -1.92
C VAL A 64 -14.84 3.25 -0.98
N GLU A 65 -13.52 3.12 -1.16
CA GLU A 65 -12.49 3.73 -0.31
C GLU A 65 -11.54 4.60 -1.16
N PRO A 66 -11.86 5.90 -1.37
CA PRO A 66 -11.14 6.80 -2.28
C PRO A 66 -9.65 6.97 -1.96
N GLU A 67 -9.26 6.82 -0.69
CA GLU A 67 -7.87 6.90 -0.23
C GLU A 67 -7.01 5.76 -0.82
N TYR A 68 -7.60 4.61 -1.14
CA TYR A 68 -6.88 3.48 -1.74
C TYR A 68 -6.85 3.51 -3.27
N VAL A 69 -7.42 4.53 -3.93
CA VAL A 69 -7.46 4.62 -5.40
C VAL A 69 -6.07 4.48 -6.03
N GLY A 70 -5.05 5.09 -5.43
CA GLY A 70 -3.67 4.98 -5.92
C GLY A 70 -3.12 3.56 -5.82
N ARG A 71 -3.20 2.95 -4.62
CA ARG A 71 -2.78 1.57 -4.33
C ARG A 71 -3.51 0.56 -5.21
N ALA A 72 -4.84 0.65 -5.28
CA ALA A 72 -5.67 -0.21 -6.13
C ALA A 72 -5.30 -0.07 -7.61
N LYS A 73 -5.00 1.14 -8.09
CA LYS A 73 -4.56 1.36 -9.46
C LYS A 73 -3.21 0.71 -9.75
N VAL A 74 -2.27 0.72 -8.79
CA VAL A 74 -1.00 -0.02 -8.92
C VAL A 74 -1.25 -1.53 -9.05
N TYR A 75 -2.09 -2.12 -8.20
CA TYR A 75 -2.47 -3.53 -8.31
C TYR A 75 -3.11 -3.87 -9.66
N ILE A 76 -4.05 -3.03 -10.13
CA ILE A 76 -4.67 -3.19 -11.46
C ILE A 76 -3.61 -3.15 -12.56
N GLY A 77 -2.64 -2.25 -12.46
CA GLY A 77 -1.55 -2.15 -13.42
C GLY A 77 -0.66 -3.39 -13.43
N ALA A 78 -0.32 -3.94 -12.26
CA ALA A 78 0.41 -5.20 -12.14
C ALA A 78 -0.36 -6.37 -12.76
N LEU A 79 -1.66 -6.49 -12.49
CA LEU A 79 -2.56 -7.49 -13.09
C LEU A 79 -2.67 -7.34 -14.62
N VAL A 80 -2.68 -6.11 -15.13
CA VAL A 80 -2.65 -5.83 -16.57
C VAL A 80 -1.30 -6.22 -17.19
N ALA A 81 -0.19 -6.00 -16.49
CA ALA A 81 1.13 -6.45 -16.93
C ALA A 81 1.24 -7.98 -16.95
N LEU A 82 0.64 -8.67 -15.97
CA LEU A 82 0.59 -10.13 -15.88
C LEU A 82 -0.09 -10.79 -17.09
N LYS A 83 -1.05 -10.12 -17.76
CA LYS A 83 -1.59 -10.60 -19.04
C LYS A 83 -0.52 -10.82 -20.12
N GLY A 84 0.62 -10.12 -20.02
CA GLY A 84 1.78 -10.34 -20.87
C GLY A 84 2.49 -11.68 -20.61
N LYS A 85 2.50 -12.18 -19.38
CA LYS A 85 3.03 -13.53 -19.04
C LYS A 85 2.30 -14.60 -19.85
N HIS A 86 0.97 -14.49 -19.93
CA HIS A 86 0.10 -15.48 -20.56
C HIS A 86 -0.11 -15.29 -22.07
N ALA A 87 0.15 -14.11 -22.63
CA ALA A 87 0.02 -13.88 -24.07
C ALA A 87 1.02 -14.72 -24.89
N PHE A 88 0.58 -15.30 -26.01
CA PHE A 88 1.43 -16.13 -26.88
C PHE A 88 2.44 -15.31 -27.71
N LEU A 89 1.98 -14.19 -28.29
CA LEU A 89 2.78 -13.40 -29.24
C LEU A 89 3.65 -12.33 -28.54
N PRO A 90 4.95 -12.19 -28.89
CA PRO A 90 5.88 -11.24 -28.25
C PRO A 90 5.39 -9.79 -28.23
N HIS A 91 4.83 -9.30 -29.35
CA HIS A 91 4.28 -7.95 -29.43
C HIS A 91 3.13 -7.73 -28.42
N THR A 92 2.27 -8.73 -28.26
CA THR A 92 1.15 -8.68 -27.30
C THR A 92 1.66 -8.71 -25.86
N LYS A 93 2.70 -9.50 -25.56
CA LYS A 93 3.36 -9.49 -24.25
C LYS A 93 3.86 -8.09 -23.89
N LEU A 94 4.59 -7.46 -24.82
CA LEU A 94 5.16 -6.12 -24.65
C LEU A 94 4.07 -5.06 -24.47
N LYS A 95 2.99 -5.13 -25.27
CA LYS A 95 1.85 -4.23 -25.17
C LYS A 95 1.21 -4.28 -23.78
N TRP A 96 0.97 -5.47 -23.24
CA TRP A 96 0.38 -5.64 -21.90
C TRP A 96 1.30 -5.14 -20.80
N ALA A 97 2.58 -5.50 -20.85
CA ALA A 97 3.58 -5.03 -19.89
C ALA A 97 3.65 -3.49 -19.86
N LYS A 98 3.81 -2.84 -21.03
CA LYS A 98 3.85 -1.37 -21.13
C LYS A 98 2.57 -0.71 -20.63
N ARG A 99 1.40 -1.30 -20.96
CA ARG A 99 0.11 -0.80 -20.50
C ARG A 99 -0.02 -0.91 -18.98
N GLY A 100 0.38 -2.04 -18.41
CA GLY A 100 0.36 -2.27 -16.97
C GLY A 100 1.24 -1.25 -16.25
N LEU A 101 2.49 -1.11 -16.69
CA LEU A 101 3.42 -0.12 -16.16
C LEU A 101 2.86 1.31 -16.17
N ALA A 102 2.30 1.77 -17.29
CA ALA A 102 1.71 3.11 -17.36
C ALA A 102 0.54 3.31 -16.37
N ILE A 103 -0.25 2.26 -16.11
CA ILE A 103 -1.31 2.30 -15.10
C ILE A 103 -0.69 2.39 -13.70
N MET A 104 0.35 1.61 -13.42
CA MET A 104 1.05 1.62 -12.12
C MET A 104 1.69 2.98 -11.86
N ASP A 105 2.39 3.55 -12.84
CA ASP A 105 3.02 4.88 -12.75
C ASP A 105 1.98 5.94 -12.34
N SER A 106 0.80 5.90 -12.98
CA SER A 106 -0.30 6.81 -12.66
C SER A 106 -0.98 6.50 -11.31
N GLY A 107 -0.95 5.25 -10.85
CA GLY A 107 -1.40 4.88 -9.50
C GLY A 107 -0.46 5.44 -8.44
N LEU A 108 0.85 5.29 -8.65
CA LEU A 108 1.87 5.76 -7.72
C LEU A 108 1.90 7.29 -7.63
N GLN A 109 1.60 8.01 -8.71
CA GLN A 109 1.41 9.47 -8.67
C GLN A 109 0.27 9.90 -7.71
N LYS A 110 -0.75 9.07 -7.53
CA LYS A 110 -1.88 9.36 -6.61
C LYS A 110 -1.58 8.98 -5.17
N SER A 111 -0.79 7.93 -4.95
CA SER A 111 -0.41 7.45 -3.62
C SER A 111 1.11 7.33 -3.50
N PRO A 112 1.86 8.44 -3.61
CA PRO A 112 3.31 8.39 -3.76
C PRO A 112 4.02 7.86 -2.51
N ASN A 113 3.39 7.95 -1.34
CA ASN A 113 3.96 7.56 -0.05
C ASN A 113 3.30 6.30 0.53
N ASP A 114 2.54 5.58 -0.27
CA ASP A 114 1.91 4.33 0.14
C ASP A 114 2.92 3.18 -0.01
N ILE A 115 3.29 2.55 1.11
CA ILE A 115 4.34 1.51 1.15
C ILE A 115 3.94 0.31 0.28
N GLU A 116 2.68 -0.09 0.32
CA GLU A 116 2.18 -1.23 -0.44
C GLU A 116 2.18 -0.94 -1.95
N ALA A 117 1.73 0.25 -2.36
CA ALA A 117 1.78 0.69 -3.75
C ALA A 117 3.22 0.78 -4.27
N LEU A 118 4.14 1.35 -3.48
CA LEU A 118 5.57 1.38 -3.80
C LEU A 118 6.14 -0.04 -3.91
N PHE A 119 5.73 -0.96 -3.04
CA PHE A 119 6.23 -2.33 -3.03
C PHE A 119 5.78 -3.10 -4.27
N ILE A 120 4.50 -3.05 -4.62
CA ILE A 120 3.97 -3.71 -5.83
C ILE A 120 4.58 -3.10 -7.09
N HIS A 121 4.74 -1.77 -7.11
CA HIS A 121 5.41 -1.10 -8.23
C HIS A 121 6.87 -1.51 -8.36
N GLY A 122 7.65 -1.43 -7.27
CA GLY A 122 9.06 -1.73 -7.26
C GLY A 122 9.37 -3.19 -7.57
N THR A 123 8.62 -4.14 -6.98
CA THR A 123 8.78 -5.59 -7.25
C THR A 123 8.43 -5.92 -8.70
N THR A 124 7.39 -5.33 -9.26
CA THR A 124 7.06 -5.53 -10.69
C THR A 124 8.19 -4.99 -11.57
N CYS A 125 8.70 -3.78 -11.28
CA CYS A 125 9.81 -3.18 -12.03
C CYS A 125 11.11 -3.99 -11.91
N TYR A 126 11.37 -4.59 -10.75
CA TYR A 126 12.56 -5.41 -10.48
C TYR A 126 12.59 -6.68 -11.34
N HIS A 127 11.45 -7.36 -11.51
CA HIS A 127 11.37 -8.59 -12.28
C HIS A 127 11.28 -8.37 -13.81
N LEU A 128 11.22 -7.12 -14.26
CA LEU A 128 11.17 -6.84 -15.70
C LEU A 128 12.54 -7.02 -16.38
N PRO A 129 12.55 -7.49 -17.63
CA PRO A 129 13.77 -7.52 -18.44
C PRO A 129 14.41 -6.13 -18.59
N PHE A 130 15.75 -6.11 -18.68
CA PHE A 130 16.55 -4.87 -18.72
C PHE A 130 16.12 -3.86 -19.80
N PHE A 131 15.61 -4.34 -20.95
CA PHE A 131 15.17 -3.49 -22.06
C PHE A 131 13.91 -2.64 -21.75
N PHE A 132 13.22 -2.91 -20.64
CA PHE A 132 12.18 -2.01 -20.13
C PHE A 132 12.75 -0.79 -19.39
N ARG A 133 14.03 -0.82 -19.00
CA ARG A 133 14.74 0.28 -18.31
C ARG A 133 14.07 0.73 -17.01
N ARG A 134 13.51 -0.22 -16.23
CA ARG A 134 12.77 0.04 -14.97
C ARG A 134 13.56 -0.33 -13.70
N ALA A 135 14.81 -0.75 -13.82
CA ALA A 135 15.63 -1.14 -12.67
C ALA A 135 15.84 0.02 -11.69
N ASP A 136 16.07 1.23 -12.20
CA ASP A 136 16.24 2.43 -11.36
C ASP A 136 14.93 2.83 -10.67
N ASP A 137 13.78 2.60 -11.31
CA ASP A 137 12.48 2.81 -10.68
C ASP A 137 12.29 1.89 -9.48
N ALA A 138 12.59 0.59 -9.66
CA ALA A 138 12.52 -0.39 -8.56
C ALA A 138 13.36 0.04 -7.36
N GLN A 139 14.62 0.41 -7.61
CA GLN A 139 15.53 0.82 -6.53
C GLN A 139 15.08 2.13 -5.88
N ARG A 140 14.56 3.10 -6.65
CA ARG A 140 13.99 4.32 -6.09
C ARG A 140 12.84 4.01 -5.14
N ASP A 141 11.94 3.10 -5.52
CA ASP A 141 10.78 2.78 -4.68
C ASP A 141 11.20 2.03 -3.41
N PHE A 142 12.15 1.10 -3.51
CA PHE A 142 12.73 0.42 -2.35
C PHE A 142 13.35 1.40 -1.36
N LYS A 143 14.15 2.36 -1.83
CA LYS A 143 14.70 3.44 -0.99
C LYS A 143 13.61 4.27 -0.35
N LYS A 144 12.53 4.55 -1.08
CA LYS A 144 11.40 5.30 -0.55
C LYS A 144 10.67 4.53 0.54
N ILE A 145 10.45 3.23 0.36
CA ILE A 145 9.85 2.36 1.38
C ILE A 145 10.68 2.40 2.67
N ILE A 146 12.00 2.19 2.59
CA ILE A 146 12.91 2.20 3.75
C ILE A 146 12.78 3.53 4.53
N LYS A 147 12.66 4.65 3.83
CA LYS A 147 12.47 5.97 4.44
C LYS A 147 11.11 6.13 5.14
N LEU A 148 10.05 5.48 4.64
CA LEU A 148 8.67 5.63 5.15
C LEU A 148 8.34 4.67 6.29
N MET A 149 8.99 3.48 6.32
CA MET A 149 8.76 2.45 7.33
C MET A 149 8.71 2.97 8.78
N PRO A 150 9.69 3.75 9.29
CA PRO A 150 9.69 4.11 10.71
C PRO A 150 8.48 4.97 11.13
N GLN A 151 7.74 5.54 10.18
CA GLN A 151 6.60 6.41 10.45
C GLN A 151 5.25 5.72 10.24
N GLN A 152 5.21 4.62 9.49
CA GLN A 152 3.95 4.11 8.92
C GLN A 152 3.79 2.60 9.03
N ILE A 153 4.81 1.86 9.49
CA ILE A 153 4.81 0.39 9.46
C ILE A 153 3.62 -0.23 10.19
N ASP A 154 3.21 0.35 11.32
CA ASP A 154 2.10 -0.14 12.14
C ASP A 154 0.73 0.06 11.49
N ALA A 155 0.65 0.83 10.40
CA ALA A 155 -0.58 1.07 9.65
C ALA A 155 -0.88 0.01 8.57
N TYR A 156 -0.02 -1.00 8.42
CA TYR A 156 -0.16 -2.03 7.40
C TYR A 156 -0.27 -3.42 8.03
N ASP A 157 -0.83 -4.36 7.25
CA ASP A 157 -0.87 -5.77 7.64
C ASP A 157 0.54 -6.32 7.97
N PRO A 158 0.75 -6.97 9.14
CA PRO A 158 2.06 -7.46 9.54
C PRO A 158 2.69 -8.48 8.57
N LYS A 159 1.86 -9.30 7.92
CA LYS A 159 2.34 -10.28 6.92
C LYS A 159 2.81 -9.58 5.65
N LEU A 160 2.11 -8.53 5.21
CA LEU A 160 2.59 -7.65 4.13
C LEU A 160 3.94 -7.05 4.50
N ILE A 161 4.08 -6.46 5.68
CA ILE A 161 5.32 -5.83 6.13
C ILE A 161 6.47 -6.84 6.19
N THR A 162 6.23 -8.05 6.70
CA THR A 162 7.20 -9.15 6.68
C THR A 162 7.69 -9.45 5.26
N ASN A 163 6.78 -9.57 4.30
CA ASN A 163 7.13 -9.82 2.90
C ASN A 163 7.95 -8.66 2.31
N VAL A 164 7.62 -7.42 2.66
CA VAL A 164 8.39 -6.24 2.24
C VAL A 164 9.82 -6.32 2.77
N PHE A 165 10.02 -6.61 4.06
CA PHE A 165 11.37 -6.72 4.65
C PHE A 165 12.22 -7.78 3.97
N VAL A 166 11.69 -9.00 3.88
CA VAL A 166 12.40 -10.13 3.27
C VAL A 166 12.84 -9.76 1.86
N PHE A 167 11.91 -9.25 1.06
CA PHE A 167 12.20 -8.88 -0.32
C PHE A 167 13.27 -7.77 -0.41
N LEU A 168 13.18 -6.73 0.43
CA LEU A 168 14.15 -5.62 0.42
C LEU A 168 15.54 -6.08 0.84
N LEU A 169 15.65 -6.92 1.87
CA LEU A 169 16.93 -7.45 2.34
C LEU A 169 17.63 -8.31 1.27
N GLU A 170 16.85 -9.03 0.46
CA GLU A 170 17.36 -9.89 -0.60
C GLU A 170 17.68 -9.15 -1.90
N ASN A 171 16.88 -8.13 -2.27
CA ASN A 171 16.86 -7.61 -3.65
C ASN A 171 17.16 -6.11 -3.78
N ALA A 172 17.06 -5.33 -2.70
CA ALA A 172 17.38 -3.91 -2.76
C ALA A 172 18.89 -3.67 -2.70
N LYS A 173 19.36 -2.63 -3.39
CA LYS A 173 20.74 -2.14 -3.29
C LYS A 173 20.89 -1.34 -1.99
N LEU A 174 21.11 -2.05 -0.90
CA LEU A 174 21.21 -1.48 0.44
C LEU A 174 22.64 -0.99 0.75
N THR A 175 22.74 0.11 1.50
CA THR A 175 23.96 0.45 2.23
C THR A 175 24.08 -0.42 3.48
N ASP A 176 25.27 -0.51 4.06
CA ASP A 176 25.47 -1.25 5.32
C ASP A 176 24.55 -0.71 6.43
N SER A 177 24.41 0.61 6.51
CA SER A 177 23.53 1.26 7.49
C SER A 177 22.05 0.91 7.28
N GLU A 178 21.58 0.88 6.02
CA GLU A 178 20.19 0.49 5.72
C GLU A 178 19.96 -1.00 6.00
N LYS A 179 20.94 -1.86 5.71
CA LYS A 179 20.86 -3.30 5.99
C LYS A 179 20.76 -3.55 7.50
N ILE A 180 21.63 -2.93 8.29
CA ILE A 180 21.60 -3.01 9.76
C ILE A 180 20.25 -2.51 10.27
N TYR A 181 19.80 -1.35 9.77
CA TYR A 181 18.51 -0.77 10.15
C TYR A 181 17.34 -1.73 9.90
N LEU A 182 17.23 -2.30 8.69
CA LEU A 182 16.16 -3.25 8.35
C LEU A 182 16.23 -4.52 9.21
N GLN A 183 17.43 -5.04 9.50
CA GLN A 183 17.61 -6.21 10.35
C GLN A 183 17.20 -5.95 11.81
N THR A 184 17.55 -4.79 12.36
CA THR A 184 17.13 -4.40 13.71
C THR A 184 15.62 -4.23 13.79
N LEU A 185 15.01 -3.56 12.80
CA LEU A 185 13.56 -3.36 12.77
C LEU A 185 12.80 -4.68 12.63
N PHE A 186 13.31 -5.60 11.80
CA PHE A 186 12.71 -6.93 11.60
C PHE A 186 12.83 -7.83 12.83
N SER A 187 13.93 -7.75 13.58
CA SER A 187 14.17 -8.58 14.77
C SER A 187 13.39 -8.12 16.01
N GLY A 188 12.78 -6.92 15.95
CA GLY A 188 11.95 -6.36 17.03
C GLY A 188 10.44 -6.63 16.89
N GLN A 189 10.02 -7.34 15.83
CA GLN A 189 8.64 -7.81 15.62
C GLN A 189 8.49 -9.27 16.04
#